data_AF-A0A7G7SRZ1-F1
#
_entry.id   AF-A0A7G7SRZ1-F1
#
_cell.length_a   1.000
_cell.length_b   1.000
_cell.length_c   1.000
_cell.angle_alpha   90.00
_cell.angle_beta   90.00
_cell.angle_gamma   90.00
#
_symmetry.space_group_name_H-M   'P 1'
#
loop_
_entity.id
_entity.type
_entity.pdbx_description
1 polymer ?
#
loop_
_entity_poly.entity_id
_entity_poly.type
_entity_poly.pdbx_seq_one_letter_code
_entity_poly.pdbx_strand_id
1 'polypeptide(L)'
;MTDFSLVEPRAIRVDTGHEPDLTVSVESIQSNADGLCITIKSELWRAQAVFDSFWGFRVLTELDLTEFWSKVTLKDGWLFKVQAGGWLDLELSRPYFTSGRLYQLHEYLVVGANDCVSVLSERPPSITGTPSNNSFKPNPLRGSA
;
A
#
# COMPACT_ATOMS: atom_id res chain seq x y z
N MET A 1 -19.13 26.31 16.03
CA MET A 1 -19.27 24.84 16.00
C MET A 1 -19.14 24.43 14.55
N THR A 2 -17.95 23.97 14.16
CA THR A 2 -17.77 23.28 12.88
C THR A 2 -18.32 21.88 13.06
N ASP A 3 -19.31 21.53 12.24
CA ASP A 3 -19.83 20.18 12.13
C ASP A 3 -18.69 19.30 11.58
N PHE A 4 -18.07 18.50 12.45
CA PHE A 4 -17.15 17.45 12.04
C PHE A 4 -18.00 16.24 11.65
N SER A 5 -18.69 16.33 10.52
CA SER A 5 -19.19 15.12 9.88
C SER A 5 -17.96 14.27 9.57
N LEU A 6 -17.73 13.22 10.36
CA LEU A 6 -16.68 12.24 10.11
C LEU A 6 -16.96 11.64 8.74
N VAL A 7 -16.20 12.04 7.73
CA VAL A 7 -16.26 11.42 6.41
C VAL A 7 -15.77 9.99 6.62
N GLU A 8 -16.66 9.02 6.44
CA GLU A 8 -16.25 7.62 6.53
C GLU A 8 -15.15 7.34 5.50
N PRO A 9 -14.01 6.78 5.93
CA PRO A 9 -12.93 6.48 5.00
C PRO A 9 -13.38 5.48 3.94
N ARG A 10 -13.05 5.77 2.69
CA ARG A 10 -13.40 4.92 1.55
C ARG A 10 -12.16 4.60 0.75
N ALA A 11 -11.92 3.32 0.51
CA ALA A 11 -10.83 2.84 -0.33
C ALA A 11 -11.32 1.67 -1.21
N ILE A 12 -10.65 1.48 -2.35
CA ILE A 12 -10.88 0.35 -3.24
C ILE A 12 -9.57 -0.40 -3.44
N ARG A 13 -9.65 -1.74 -3.49
CA ARG A 13 -8.50 -2.58 -3.80
C ARG A 13 -7.97 -2.29 -5.20
N VAL A 14 -6.65 -2.21 -5.34
CA VAL A 14 -5.97 -2.23 -6.64
C VAL A 14 -5.60 -3.67 -6.95
N ASP A 15 -5.90 -4.13 -8.17
CA ASP A 15 -5.44 -5.45 -8.62
C ASP A 15 -3.93 -5.41 -8.87
N THR A 16 -3.19 -6.23 -8.13
CA THR A 16 -1.73 -6.30 -8.19
C THR A 16 -1.25 -7.59 -8.86
N GLY A 17 -2.15 -8.52 -9.22
CA GLY A 17 -1.77 -9.85 -9.70
C GLY A 17 -1.15 -10.76 -8.64
N HIS A 18 -1.22 -10.38 -7.36
CA HIS A 18 -0.74 -11.17 -6.22
C HIS A 18 -1.91 -11.50 -5.28
N GLU A 19 -1.99 -12.76 -4.86
CA GLU A 19 -3.01 -13.19 -3.91
C GLU A 19 -2.87 -12.48 -2.56
N PRO A 20 -4.00 -12.16 -1.89
CA PRO A 20 -3.99 -11.65 -0.52
C PRO A 20 -3.27 -12.59 0.45
N ASP A 21 -2.46 -12.03 1.35
CA ASP A 21 -1.62 -12.78 2.27
C ASP A 21 -1.41 -11.96 3.56
N LEU A 22 -1.64 -12.58 4.72
CA LEU A 22 -1.53 -11.94 6.03
C LEU A 22 -0.09 -11.70 6.47
N THR A 23 0.88 -12.33 5.80
CA THR A 23 2.32 -12.22 6.10
C THR A 23 2.99 -11.07 5.36
N VAL A 24 2.21 -10.32 4.56
CA VAL A 24 2.69 -9.17 3.80
C VAL A 24 3.31 -8.13 4.72
N SER A 25 4.52 -7.70 4.40
CA SER A 25 5.26 -6.65 5.11
C SER A 25 6.00 -5.75 4.14
N VAL A 26 6.07 -4.46 4.48
CA VAL A 26 6.93 -3.51 3.78
C VAL A 26 8.38 -3.86 4.12
N GLU A 27 9.17 -4.20 3.10
CA GLU A 27 10.56 -4.60 3.28
C GLU A 27 11.51 -3.41 3.13
N SER A 28 11.27 -2.55 2.14
CA SER A 28 12.05 -1.33 1.95
C SER A 28 11.27 -0.26 1.21
N ILE A 29 11.63 0.99 1.47
CA ILE A 29 11.12 2.17 0.78
C ILE A 29 12.33 2.94 0.27
N GLN A 30 12.40 3.16 -1.04
CA GLN A 30 13.52 3.83 -1.69
C GLN A 30 12.98 4.99 -2.52
N SER A 31 13.43 6.20 -2.23
CA SER A 31 13.05 7.41 -2.95
C SER A 31 14.30 8.01 -3.59
N ASN A 32 14.23 8.30 -4.88
CA ASN A 32 15.30 8.96 -5.62
C ASN A 32 14.70 9.87 -6.73
N ALA A 33 15.55 10.36 -7.63
CA ALA A 33 15.11 11.23 -8.72
C ALA A 33 14.17 10.53 -9.73
N ASP A 34 14.23 9.20 -9.83
CA ASP A 34 13.43 8.41 -10.77
C ASP A 34 12.06 8.00 -10.19
N GLY A 35 11.86 8.17 -8.89
CA GLY A 35 10.58 7.92 -8.24
C GLY A 35 10.69 7.31 -6.84
N LEU A 36 9.57 6.73 -6.40
CA LEU A 36 9.41 6.00 -5.15
C LEU A 36 9.19 4.53 -5.45
N CYS A 37 10.06 3.67 -4.93
CA CYS A 37 9.92 2.22 -4.98
C CYS A 37 9.64 1.68 -3.57
N ILE A 38 8.50 1.02 -3.42
CA ILE A 38 8.13 0.31 -2.20
C ILE A 38 8.24 -1.18 -2.50
N THR A 39 9.17 -1.87 -1.84
CA THR A 39 9.30 -3.32 -1.94
C THR A 39 8.49 -3.96 -0.82
N ILE A 40 7.61 -4.87 -1.19
CA ILE A 40 6.74 -5.62 -0.28
C ILE A 40 7.06 -7.11 -0.42
N LYS A 41 7.06 -7.83 0.69
CA LYS A 41 7.28 -9.27 0.71
C LYS A 41 6.17 -9.95 1.50
N SER A 42 5.85 -11.16 1.09
CA SER A 42 5.11 -12.14 1.88
C SER A 42 5.93 -13.43 1.97
N GLU A 43 5.42 -14.46 2.65
CA GLU A 43 6.04 -15.80 2.61
C GLU A 43 5.97 -16.45 1.22
N LEU A 44 5.07 -15.98 0.36
CA LEU A 44 4.72 -16.59 -0.92
C LEU A 44 5.14 -15.79 -2.15
N TRP A 45 5.48 -14.52 -2.01
CA TRP A 45 5.88 -13.69 -3.15
C TRP A 45 6.63 -12.44 -2.70
N ARG A 46 7.28 -11.78 -3.66
CA ARG A 46 7.89 -10.47 -3.47
C ARG A 46 7.50 -9.58 -4.64
N ALA A 47 7.09 -8.37 -4.33
CA ALA A 47 6.62 -7.40 -5.30
C ALA A 47 7.18 -6.01 -5.02
N GLN A 48 7.11 -5.14 -6.02
CA GLN A 48 7.44 -3.73 -5.93
C GLN A 48 6.27 -2.90 -6.45
N ALA A 49 5.88 -1.87 -5.71
CA ALA A 49 5.04 -0.79 -6.19
C ALA A 49 5.95 0.40 -6.52
N VAL A 50 6.01 0.78 -7.80
CA VAL A 50 6.87 1.87 -8.28
C VAL A 50 6.01 3.04 -8.72
N PHE A 51 6.18 4.17 -8.04
CA PHE A 51 5.53 5.44 -8.34
C PHE A 51 6.56 6.39 -8.98
N ASP A 52 6.46 6.59 -10.28
CA ASP A 52 7.32 7.47 -11.07
C ASP A 52 6.89 8.94 -11.03
N SER A 53 5.77 9.26 -10.37
CA SER A 53 5.17 10.60 -10.30
C SER A 53 4.50 10.80 -8.94
N PHE A 54 5.31 10.85 -7.87
CA PHE A 54 4.82 11.02 -6.49
C PHE A 54 5.18 12.41 -5.94
N TRP A 55 4.35 12.90 -5.01
CA TRP A 55 4.45 14.22 -4.39
C TRP A 55 4.69 14.18 -2.89
N GLY A 56 4.60 12.98 -2.31
CA GLY A 56 4.88 12.72 -0.92
C GLY A 56 4.50 11.30 -0.56
N PHE A 57 5.16 10.77 0.46
CA PHE A 57 4.74 9.54 1.12
C PHE A 57 4.86 9.72 2.63
N ARG A 58 4.07 8.97 3.39
CA ARG A 58 4.20 8.86 4.83
C ARG A 58 4.15 7.39 5.23
N VAL A 59 4.95 7.04 6.23
CA VAL A 59 4.95 5.71 6.84
C VAL A 59 4.32 5.82 8.20
N LEU A 60 3.34 4.97 8.47
CA LEU A 60 2.66 4.88 9.75
C LEU A 60 2.66 3.42 10.19
N THR A 61 2.63 3.20 11.50
CA THR A 61 2.37 1.87 12.01
C THR A 61 0.96 1.45 11.61
N GLU A 62 0.74 0.15 11.43
CA GLU A 62 -0.57 -0.40 11.08
C GLU A 62 -1.66 0.08 12.05
N LEU A 63 -1.36 0.15 13.36
CA LEU A 63 -2.29 0.61 14.41
C LEU A 63 -2.72 2.07 14.28
N ASP A 64 -1.87 2.93 13.70
CA ASP A 64 -2.20 4.34 13.45
C ASP A 64 -3.16 4.54 12.27
N LEU A 65 -3.51 3.47 11.56
CA LEU A 65 -4.47 3.48 10.45
C LEU A 65 -5.76 2.73 10.78
N THR A 66 -6.06 2.49 12.06
CA THR A 66 -7.26 1.75 12.52
C THR A 66 -8.58 2.22 11.91
N GLU A 67 -8.69 3.50 11.55
CA GLU A 67 -9.85 4.07 10.85
C GLU A 67 -10.15 3.42 9.48
N PHE A 68 -9.15 2.79 8.84
CA PHE A 68 -9.29 2.10 7.55
C PHE A 68 -9.46 0.57 7.68
N TRP A 69 -9.17 -0.04 8.83
CA TRP A 69 -9.00 -1.50 8.95
C TRP A 69 -10.25 -2.33 8.63
N SER A 70 -11.45 -1.76 8.79
CA SER A 70 -12.69 -2.45 8.42
C SER A 70 -12.93 -2.53 6.91
N LYS A 71 -12.22 -1.69 6.13
CA LYS A 71 -12.34 -1.59 4.66
C LYS A 71 -11.08 -2.02 3.93
N VAL A 72 -9.95 -2.01 4.65
CA VAL A 72 -8.60 -2.19 4.12
C VAL A 72 -7.91 -3.22 5.01
N THR A 73 -7.84 -4.46 4.54
CA THR A 73 -7.21 -5.57 5.26
C THR A 73 -6.37 -6.41 4.30
N LEU A 74 -5.30 -6.99 4.83
CA LEU A 74 -4.45 -7.94 4.10
C LEU A 74 -5.21 -9.18 3.59
N LYS A 75 -6.44 -9.44 4.08
CA LYS A 75 -7.34 -10.47 3.53
C LYS A 75 -7.90 -10.11 2.15
N ASP A 76 -8.01 -8.82 1.85
CA ASP A 76 -8.56 -8.34 0.58
C ASP A 76 -7.45 -8.03 -0.41
N GLY A 77 -6.29 -7.55 0.05
CA GLY A 77 -5.12 -7.24 -0.75
C GLY A 77 -4.13 -6.37 0.04
N TRP A 78 -3.03 -5.98 -0.62
CA TRP A 78 -1.97 -5.16 0.01
C TRP A 78 -1.88 -3.74 -0.54
N LEU A 79 -2.60 -3.41 -1.61
CA LEU A 79 -2.60 -2.09 -2.23
C LEU A 79 -4.03 -1.59 -2.46
N PHE A 80 -4.29 -0.38 -2.03
CA PHE A 80 -5.61 0.25 -2.10
C PHE A 80 -5.48 1.68 -2.64
N LYS A 81 -6.47 2.12 -3.41
CA LYS A 81 -6.66 3.53 -3.76
C LYS A 81 -7.63 4.14 -2.76
N VAL A 82 -7.18 5.12 -1.99
CA VAL A 82 -8.04 5.85 -1.05
C VAL A 82 -8.82 6.90 -1.83
N GLN A 83 -10.15 6.87 -1.69
CA GLN A 83 -11.09 7.70 -2.43
C GLN A 83 -11.69 8.84 -1.61
N ALA A 84 -11.69 8.72 -0.27
CA ALA A 84 -12.17 9.74 0.66
C ALA A 84 -11.72 9.41 2.09
N GLY A 85 -11.68 10.43 2.97
CA GLY A 85 -11.32 10.31 4.38
C GLY A 85 -9.85 9.95 4.61
N GLY A 86 -8.99 10.22 3.62
CA GLY A 86 -7.59 9.85 3.58
C GLY A 86 -6.62 10.95 4.00
N TRP A 87 -5.31 10.65 3.89
CA TRP A 87 -4.26 11.66 4.00
C TRP A 87 -4.41 12.77 2.97
N LEU A 88 -4.80 12.45 1.73
CA LEU A 88 -4.97 13.46 0.69
C LEU A 88 -6.04 14.50 1.08
N ASP A 89 -7.18 14.05 1.59
CA ASP A 89 -8.25 14.95 2.03
C ASP A 89 -7.79 15.85 3.19
N LEU A 90 -7.00 15.29 4.11
CA LEU A 90 -6.37 16.05 5.18
C LEU A 90 -5.38 17.11 4.64
N GLU A 91 -4.55 16.75 3.66
CA GLU A 91 -3.60 17.70 3.05
C GLU A 91 -4.33 18.79 2.26
N LEU A 92 -5.39 18.44 1.55
CA LEU A 92 -6.24 19.38 0.81
C LEU A 92 -6.96 20.38 1.74
N SER A 93 -7.18 20.03 3.01
CA SER A 93 -7.71 20.97 4.00
C SER A 93 -6.69 22.03 4.44
N ARG A 94 -5.40 21.87 4.12
CA ARG A 94 -4.34 22.81 4.51
C ARG A 94 -4.23 23.96 3.52
N PRO A 95 -4.21 25.23 3.97
CA PRO A 95 -4.23 26.40 3.09
C PRO A 95 -2.96 26.59 2.24
N TYR A 96 -1.89 25.84 2.51
CA TYR A 96 -0.60 25.99 1.82
C TYR A 96 -0.09 24.68 1.21
N PHE A 97 -0.96 23.67 1.02
CA PHE A 97 -0.58 22.46 0.32
C PHE A 97 -0.51 22.72 -1.20
N THR A 98 0.68 23.08 -1.68
CA THR A 98 0.92 23.50 -3.07
C THR A 98 0.65 22.40 -4.09
N SER A 99 1.11 21.17 -3.82
CA SER A 99 1.00 20.07 -4.78
C SER A 99 -0.46 19.75 -5.14
N GLY A 100 -1.36 19.76 -4.16
CA GLY A 100 -2.80 19.55 -4.39
C GLY A 100 -3.50 20.69 -5.15
N ARG A 101 -2.83 21.82 -5.39
CA ARG A 101 -3.35 22.93 -6.20
C ARG A 101 -2.81 22.93 -7.63
N LEU A 102 -1.60 22.39 -7.80
CA LEU A 102 -0.90 22.36 -9.09
C LEU A 102 -1.17 21.07 -9.86
N TYR A 103 -1.46 19.98 -9.16
CA TYR A 103 -1.56 18.65 -9.74
C TYR A 103 -2.82 17.92 -9.28
N GLN A 104 -3.29 16.99 -10.10
CA GLN A 104 -4.36 16.09 -9.73
C GLN A 104 -3.79 14.87 -9.01
N LEU A 105 -3.78 14.93 -7.67
CA LEU A 105 -3.23 13.88 -6.83
C LEU A 105 -4.26 12.79 -6.50
N HIS A 106 -3.76 11.60 -6.30
CA HIS A 106 -4.46 10.44 -5.78
C HIS A 106 -3.68 9.89 -4.59
N GLU A 107 -4.39 9.29 -3.63
CA GLU A 107 -3.76 8.56 -2.53
C GLU A 107 -3.81 7.05 -2.79
N TYR A 108 -2.66 6.42 -2.61
CA TYR A 108 -2.51 4.97 -2.62
C TYR A 108 -1.96 4.53 -1.28
N LEU A 109 -2.62 3.54 -0.67
CA LEU A 109 -2.23 2.96 0.61
C LEU A 109 -1.68 1.55 0.38
N VAL A 110 -0.39 1.38 0.66
CA VAL A 110 0.27 0.07 0.78
C VAL A 110 0.12 -0.39 2.22
N VAL A 111 -0.47 -1.56 2.42
CA VAL A 111 -0.71 -2.16 3.73
C VAL A 111 0.29 -3.28 3.96
N GLY A 112 0.91 -3.28 5.12
CA GLY A 112 1.71 -4.39 5.63
C GLY A 112 1.37 -4.67 7.08
N ALA A 113 1.81 -5.82 7.59
CA ALA A 113 1.51 -6.28 8.95
C ALA A 113 2.11 -5.41 10.05
N ASN A 114 3.12 -4.58 9.74
CA ASN A 114 3.77 -3.70 10.72
C ASN A 114 3.67 -2.24 10.29
N ASP A 115 4.04 -1.97 9.04
CA ASP A 115 4.09 -0.64 8.46
C ASP A 115 3.14 -0.54 7.29
N CYS A 116 2.49 0.62 7.20
CA CYS A 116 1.67 1.02 6.08
C CYS A 116 2.24 2.30 5.47
N VAL A 117 2.09 2.44 4.15
CA VAL A 117 2.63 3.57 3.40
C VAL A 117 1.53 4.22 2.59
N SER A 118 1.14 5.45 2.94
CA SER A 118 0.32 6.29 2.06
C SER A 118 1.25 7.03 1.10
N VAL A 119 0.89 7.05 -0.18
CA VAL A 119 1.61 7.76 -1.25
C VAL A 119 0.63 8.69 -1.96
N LEU A 120 1.00 9.97 -2.08
CA LEU A 120 0.31 10.92 -2.94
C LEU A 120 0.98 10.92 -4.31
N SER A 121 0.25 10.59 -5.35
CA SER A 121 0.79 10.44 -6.71
C SER A 121 -0.23 10.86 -7.77
N GLU A 122 0.23 11.36 -8.91
CA GLU A 122 -0.66 11.70 -10.04
C GLU A 122 -1.18 10.45 -10.75
N ARG A 123 -0.40 9.37 -10.72
CA ARG A 123 -0.65 8.13 -11.47
C ARG A 123 -0.64 6.90 -10.55
N PRO A 124 -1.32 5.80 -10.92
CA PRO A 124 -1.18 4.54 -10.21
C PRO A 124 0.26 4.01 -10.28
N PRO A 125 0.71 3.25 -9.27
CA PRO A 125 2.01 2.61 -9.33
C PRO A 125 2.03 1.53 -10.40
N SER A 126 3.20 1.32 -11.00
CA SER A 126 3.47 0.07 -11.71
C SER A 126 3.82 -1.02 -10.71
N ILE A 127 3.25 -2.21 -10.91
CA ILE A 127 3.50 -3.38 -10.05
C ILE A 127 4.42 -4.32 -10.79
N THR A 128 5.54 -4.67 -10.16
CA THR A 128 6.49 -5.68 -10.66
C THR A 128 6.74 -6.70 -9.56
N GLY A 129 7.12 -7.93 -9.93
CA GLY A 129 7.38 -8.96 -8.94
C GLY A 129 7.50 -10.34 -9.55
N THR A 130 7.96 -11.29 -8.73
CA THR A 130 7.96 -12.71 -9.06
C THR A 130 7.05 -13.46 -8.08
N PRO A 131 6.29 -14.46 -8.55
CA PRO A 131 5.77 -15.49 -7.65
C PRO A 131 6.96 -16.10 -6.90
N SER A 132 6.88 -16.35 -5.58
CA SER A 132 7.98 -17.10 -4.96
C SER A 132 7.99 -18.51 -5.55
N ASN A 133 9.13 -18.91 -6.10
CA ASN A 133 9.42 -20.30 -6.40
C ASN A 133 9.70 -21.04 -5.08
N ASN A 134 8.70 -21.15 -4.20
CA ASN A 134 8.77 -22.16 -3.16
C ASN A 134 8.42 -23.51 -3.79
N SER A 135 9.41 -24.09 -4.48
CA SER A 135 9.38 -25.52 -4.78
C SER A 135 9.44 -26.26 -3.45
N PHE A 136 8.28 -26.55 -2.87
CA PHE A 136 8.12 -27.59 -1.88
C PHE A 136 8.63 -28.88 -2.54
N LYS A 137 9.86 -29.31 -2.22
CA LYS A 137 10.30 -30.66 -2.53
C LYS A 137 9.76 -31.52 -1.40
N PRO A 138 8.68 -32.31 -1.59
CA PRO A 138 8.33 -33.30 -0.60
C PRO A 138 9.55 -34.22 -0.43
N ASN A 139 10.02 -34.37 0.81
CA ASN A 139 11.02 -35.38 1.14
C ASN A 139 10.48 -36.73 0.65
N PRO A 140 11.25 -37.51 -0.13
CA PRO A 140 10.84 -38.87 -0.43
C PRO A 140 10.72 -39.61 0.91
N LEU A 141 9.51 -40.10 1.19
CA LEU A 141 9.27 -41.00 2.31
C LEU A 141 10.31 -42.11 2.25
N ARG A 142 11.07 -42.25 3.33
CA ARG A 142 12.01 -43.34 3.55
C ARG A 142 11.18 -44.63 3.62
N GLY A 143 10.99 -45.27 2.47
CA GLY A 143 10.36 -46.56 2.35
C GLY A 143 11.37 -47.64 2.70
N SER A 144 11.16 -48.25 3.86
CA SER A 144 11.79 -49.50 4.29
C SER A 144 11.38 -50.66 3.37
N ALA A 145 12.36 -51.41 2.87
CA ALA A 145 12.38 -52.87 2.73
C ALA A 145 13.81 -53.31 2.39
#